data_AF-A0A1H3ZM25-F1
#
_entry.id   AF-A0A1H3ZM25-F1
#
_cell.length_a   1.000
_cell.length_b   1.000
_cell.length_c   1.000
_cell.angle_alpha   90.00
_cell.angle_beta   90.00
_cell.angle_gamma   90.00
#
_symmetry.space_group_name_H-M   'P 1'
#
loop_
_entity.id
_entity.type
_entity.pdbx_description
1 polymer ?
#
loop_
_entity_poly.entity_id
_entity_poly.type
_entity_poly.pdbx_seq_one_letter_code
_entity_poly.pdbx_strand_id
1 'polypeptide(L)' 'MSDRHNLKRISSVLGIVLSAFFAAIAVAGYQRTGDLLQLFLFLLLAGLAYAVVKLLFFGIGRLLDKLDPS' A
#
# COMPACT_ATOMS: atom_id res chain seq x y z
N MET A 1 13.54 -11.92 16.62
CA MET A 1 13.77 -11.86 15.14
C MET A 1 12.57 -12.30 14.29
N SER A 2 11.74 -13.27 14.70
CA SER A 2 10.59 -13.78 13.93
C SER A 2 9.50 -12.71 13.64
N ASP A 3 9.15 -11.88 14.62
CA ASP A 3 8.07 -10.90 14.49
C ASP A 3 8.35 -9.80 13.45
N ARG A 4 9.61 -9.36 13.34
CA ARG A 4 10.04 -8.40 12.30
C ARG A 4 9.83 -8.94 10.88
N HIS A 5 10.07 -10.24 10.69
CA HIS A 5 9.92 -10.88 9.39
C HIS A 5 8.44 -10.98 9.01
N ASN A 6 7.58 -11.34 9.96
CA ASN A 6 6.13 -11.39 9.79
C ASN A 6 5.55 -9.99 9.50
N LEU A 7 6.02 -8.96 10.21
CA LEU A 7 5.57 -7.58 10.01
C LEU A 7 5.89 -7.05 8.59
N LYS A 8 7.11 -7.32 8.09
CA LYS A 8 7.50 -6.96 6.71
C LYS A 8 6.67 -7.69 5.66
N ARG A 9 6.33 -8.97 5.91
CA ARG A 9 5.52 -9.79 5.01
C ARG A 9 4.08 -9.30 4.96
N ILE A 10 3.47 -9.01 6.11
CA ILE A 10 2.11 -8.47 6.21
C ILE A 10 2.02 -7.11 5.52
N SER A 11 2.96 -6.20 5.77
CA SER A 11 3.02 -4.89 5.11
C SER A 11 3.03 -5.02 3.58
N SER A 12 3.87 -5.92 3.06
CA SER A 12 4.00 -6.13 1.62
C SER A 12 2.73 -6.71 1.01
N VAL A 13 2.15 -7.74 1.63
CA VAL A 13 0.90 -8.36 1.16
C VAL A 13 -0.25 -7.35 1.20
N LEU A 14 -0.40 -6.62 2.32
CA LEU A 14 -1.46 -5.62 2.47
C LEU A 14 -1.32 -4.50 1.43
N GLY A 15 -0.10 -4.00 1.21
CA GLY A 15 0.18 -2.97 0.20
C GLY A 15 -0.14 -3.44 -1.21
N ILE A 16 0.20 -4.69 -1.56
CA ILE A 16 -0.11 -5.28 -2.87
C ILE A 16 -1.61 -5.41 -3.06
N VAL A 17 -2.33 -5.97 -2.08
CA VAL A 17 -3.79 -6.16 -2.15
C VAL A 17 -4.50 -4.81 -2.30
N LEU A 18 -4.09 -3.81 -1.52
CA LEU A 18 -4.68 -2.47 -1.58
C LEU A 18 -4.41 -1.80 -2.93
N SER A 19 -3.19 -1.92 -3.47
CA SER A 19 -2.85 -1.37 -4.80
C SER A 19 -3.65 -2.04 -5.91
N ALA A 20 -3.80 -3.37 -5.85
CA ALA A 20 -4.57 -4.13 -6.82
C ALA A 20 -6.05 -3.72 -6.81
N PHE A 21 -6.61 -3.45 -5.62
CA PHE A 21 -7.98 -2.94 -5.48
C PHE A 21 -8.17 -1.57 -6.16
N PHE A 22 -7.29 -0.60 -5.88
CA PHE A 22 -7.36 0.71 -6.54
C PHE A 22 -7.13 0.63 -8.05
N ALA A 23 -6.21 -0.23 -8.50
CA ALA A 23 -5.98 -0.46 -9.93
C ALA A 23 -7.23 -1.05 -10.63
N ALA A 24 -7.92 -2.00 -9.99
CA ALA A 24 -9.16 -2.55 -10.51
C ALA A 24 -10.26 -1.48 -10.62
N ILE A 25 -10.37 -0.59 -9.62
CA ILE A 25 -11.30 0.56 -9.68
C ILE A 25 -10.92 1.53 -10.79
N ALA A 26 -9.63 1.81 -10.99
CA ALA A 26 -9.16 2.68 -12.05
C ALA A 26 -9.60 2.17 -13.43
N VAL A 27 -9.37 0.87 -13.68
CA VAL A 27 -9.74 0.22 -14.93
C VAL A 27 -11.26 0.17 -15.11
N ALA A 28 -12.00 -0.22 -14.07
CA ALA A 28 -13.47 -0.28 -14.13
C ALA A 28 -14.10 1.11 -14.34
N GLY A 29 -13.51 2.15 -13.75
CA GLY A 29 -13.90 3.53 -13.96
C GLY A 29 -13.70 3.96 -15.40
N TYR A 30 -12.49 3.75 -15.94
CA TYR A 30 -12.15 4.08 -17.32
C TYR A 30 -13.02 3.34 -18.34
N GLN A 31 -13.32 2.06 -18.11
CA GLN A 31 -14.22 1.30 -18.99
C GLN A 31 -15.63 1.88 -19.06
N ARG A 32 -16.09 2.59 -18.02
CA ARG A 32 -17.42 3.22 -18.00
C ARG A 32 -17.42 4.67 -18.50
N THR A 33 -16.37 5.43 -18.22
CA THR A 33 -16.34 6.88 -18.50
C THR A 33 -15.51 7.24 -19.74
N GLY A 34 -14.55 6.39 -20.13
CA GLY A 34 -13.56 6.70 -21.16
C GLY A 34 -12.56 7.80 -20.76
N ASP A 35 -12.58 8.26 -19.51
CA ASP A 35 -11.77 9.38 -19.06
C ASP A 35 -10.36 8.94 -18.61
N LEU A 36 -9.37 9.30 -19.43
CA LEU A 36 -7.96 9.02 -19.16
C LEU A 36 -7.44 9.76 -17.91
N LEU A 37 -7.93 10.97 -17.64
CA LEU A 37 -7.47 11.74 -16.49
C LEU A 37 -7.92 11.08 -15.19
N GLN A 38 -9.17 10.62 -15.14
CA GLN A 38 -9.67 9.80 -14.04
C GLN A 38 -8.82 8.53 -13.83
N LEU A 39 -8.50 7.81 -14.91
CA LEU A 39 -7.65 6.61 -14.84
C LEU A 39 -6.29 6.91 -14.20
N PHE A 40 -5.60 7.95 -14.69
CA PHE A 40 -4.29 8.32 -14.16
C PHE A 40 -4.34 8.78 -12.70
N LEU A 41 -5.39 9.50 -12.29
CA LEU A 41 -5.59 9.89 -10.89
C LEU A 41 -5.76 8.66 -9.98
N PHE A 42 -6.56 7.69 -10.40
CA PHE A 42 -6.76 6.47 -9.60
C PHE A 42 -5.51 5.57 -9.58
N LEU A 43 -4.73 5.51 -10.66
CA LEU A 43 -3.45 4.82 -10.67
C LEU A 43 -2.42 5.51 -9.77
N LEU A 44 -2.40 6.85 -9.76
CA LEU A 44 -1.57 7.62 -8.82
C LEU A 44 -1.98 7.34 -7.37
N LEU A 45 -3.28 7.33 -7.08
CA LEU A 45 -3.82 6.97 -5.77
C LEU A 45 -3.47 5.54 -5.37
N ALA A 46 -3.47 4.58 -6.31
CA ALA A 46 -3.03 3.21 -6.06
C ALA A 46 -1.56 3.16 -5.61
N GLY A 47 -0.69 3.90 -6.30
CA GLY A 47 0.72 4.02 -5.94
C GLY A 47 0.93 4.72 -4.59
N LEU A 48 0.19 5.79 -4.33
CA LEU A 48 0.22 6.50 -3.04
C LEU A 48 -0.25 5.62 -1.89
N ALA A 49 -1.29 4.82 -2.09
CA ALA A 49 -1.79 3.89 -1.09
C ALA A 49 -0.71 2.87 -0.69
N TYR A 50 0.02 2.31 -1.67
CA TYR A 50 1.17 1.44 -1.39
C TYR A 50 2.24 2.14 -0.56
N ALA A 51 2.60 3.37 -0.95
CA ALA A 51 3.62 4.15 -0.25
C ALA A 51 3.21 4.45 1.20
N VAL A 52 1.94 4.82 1.43
CA VAL A 52 1.40 5.08 2.77
C VAL A 52 1.43 3.83 3.64
N VAL A 53 0.98 2.68 3.12
CA VAL A 53 1.05 1.41 3.87
C VAL A 53 2.49 1.08 4.25
N LYS A 54 3.43 1.23 3.30
CA LYS A 54 4.86 0.96 3.56
C LYS A 54 5.42 1.90 4.63
N LEU A 55 5.08 3.19 4.58
CA LEU A 55 5.50 4.19 5.58
C LEU A 55 4.93 3.92 6.97
N LEU A 56 3.65 3.54 7.06
CA LEU A 56 3.01 3.20 8.33
C LEU A 56 3.72 2.02 9.00
N PHE A 57 3.95 0.95 8.24
CA PHE A 57 4.65 -0.23 8.76
C PHE A 57 6.13 0.02 9.05
N PHE A 58 6.79 0.90 8.28
CA PHE A 58 8.13 1.37 8.62
C PHE A 58 8.14 2.14 9.95
N GLY A 59 7.15 3.01 10.18
CA GLY A 59 6.96 3.71 11.44
C GLY A 59 6.74 2.76 12.61
N ILE A 60 5.83 1.78 12.45
CA ILE A 60 5.56 0.74 13.45
C ILE A 60 6.83 -0.05 13.77
N GLY A 61 7.59 -0.46 12.74
CA GLY A 61 8.87 -1.15 12.93
C GLY A 61 9.87 -0.29 13.73
N ARG A 62 9.95 1.01 13.44
CA ARG A 62 10.83 1.93 14.16
C ARG A 62 10.40 2.19 15.61
N LEU A 63 9.10 2.13 15.89
CA LEU A 63 8.55 2.23 17.25
C LEU A 63 8.84 0.96 18.06
N LEU A 64 8.64 -0.22 17.45
CA LEU A 64 9.03 -1.51 18.04
C LEU A 64 10.53 -1.54 18.38
N ASP A 65 11.38 -1.07 17.47
CA ASP A 65 12.84 -0.99 17.67
C ASP A 65 13.25 -0.08 18.84
N LYS A 66 12.41 0.89 19.22
CA LYS A 66 12.66 1.77 20.37
C LYS A 66 12.17 1.17 21.68
N LEU A 67 11.17 0.30 21.63
CA LEU A 67 10.55 -0.32 22.82
C LEU A 67 11.28 -1.60 23.24
N ASP A 68 11.92 -2.29 22.30
CA ASP A 68 12.67 -3.52 22.57
C ASP A 68 14.10 -3.40 21.99
N PRO A 69 15.06 -2.82 22.75
CA PRO A 69 16.43 -2.61 22.30
C PRO A 69 17.31 -3.87 22.36
N SER A 70 16.72 -5.07 22.43
CA SER A 70 17.41 -6.35 22.60
C SER A 70 18.11 -6.86 21.34
#